data_AF-A0A7Y3ULG2-F1
#
_entry.id   AF-A0A7Y3ULG2-F1
#
_cell.length_a   1.000
_cell.length_b   1.000
_cell.length_c   1.000
_cell.angle_alpha   90.00
_cell.angle_beta   90.00
_cell.angle_gamma   90.00
#
_symmetry.space_group_name_H-M   'P 1'
#
loop_
_entity.id
_entity.type
_entity.pdbx_description
1 polymer ?
#
loop_
_entity_poly.entity_id
_entity_poly.type
_entity_poly.pdbx_seq_one_letter_code
_entity_poly.pdbx_strand_id
1 'polypeptide(L)' 'MDGRGRVFDNIFTERLWRSVKYEEVYIKNYQVYKDAREGLRSYFLFYNNRRYHQSLEYRTPVEVHYGRKL' A
#
# COMPACT_ATOMS: atom_id res chain seq x y z
N MET A 1 15.02 14.86 22.52
CA MET A 1 14.13 13.69 22.44
C MET A 1 13.86 13.40 20.97
N ASP A 2 14.52 12.38 20.49
CA ASP A 2 14.43 11.79 19.17
C ASP A 2 13.07 11.12 18.99
N GLY A 3 12.26 11.60 18.03
CA GLY A 3 10.86 11.23 17.83
C GLY A 3 10.61 9.80 17.33
N ARG A 4 11.36 8.81 17.82
CA ARG A 4 11.15 7.38 17.53
C ARG A 4 9.89 6.90 18.24
N GLY A 5 8.90 6.42 17.46
CA GLY A 5 7.73 5.72 17.98
C GLY A 5 6.47 6.57 18.18
N ARG A 6 6.30 7.70 17.47
CA ARG A 6 5.02 8.42 17.55
C ARG A 6 3.97 7.68 16.73
N VAL A 7 2.73 7.68 17.22
CA VAL A 7 1.56 7.11 16.53
C VAL A 7 1.44 7.63 15.09
N PHE A 8 1.82 8.90 14.86
CA PHE A 8 1.80 9.53 13.54
C PHE A 8 2.82 8.95 12.55
N ASP A 9 3.94 8.38 13.03
CA ASP A 9 4.95 7.77 12.17
C ASP A 9 4.46 6.40 11.63
N ASN A 10 3.55 5.72 12.35
CA ASN A 10 3.06 4.39 11.98
C ASN A 10 1.71 4.40 11.25
N ILE A 11 0.91 5.47 11.39
CA ILE A 11 -0.48 5.50 10.90
C ILE A 11 -0.63 5.19 9.40
N PHE A 12 0.31 5.64 8.58
CA PHE A 12 0.32 5.37 7.14
C PHE A 12 0.63 3.91 6.84
N THR A 13 1.63 3.35 7.53
CA THR A 13 2.03 1.95 7.43
C THR A 13 0.90 1.03 7.89
N GLU A 14 0.24 1.34 8.99
CA GLU A 14 -0.91 0.58 9.50
C GLU A 14 -2.09 0.59 8.53
N ARG A 15 -2.40 1.77 7.96
CA ARG A 15 -3.47 1.89 6.95
C ARG A 15 -3.14 1.08 5.70
N LEU A 16 -1.91 1.12 5.23
CA LEU A 16 -1.44 0.30 4.11
C LEU A 16 -1.64 -1.19 4.41
N TRP A 17 -1.16 -1.66 5.55
CA TRP A 17 -1.25 -3.07 5.93
C TRP A 17 -2.69 -3.54 6.14
N ARG A 18 -3.60 -2.67 6.59
CA ARG A 18 -5.03 -2.98 6.63
C ARG A 18 -5.56 -3.28 5.23
N SER A 19 -5.30 -2.42 4.24
CA SER A 19 -5.73 -2.65 2.85
C SER A 19 -5.14 -3.93 2.28
N VAL A 20 -3.82 -4.15 2.42
CA VAL A 20 -3.14 -5.35 1.92
C VAL A 20 -3.75 -6.63 2.51
N LYS A 21 -3.99 -6.65 3.83
CA LYS A 21 -4.56 -7.83 4.49
C LYS A 21 -5.96 -8.15 3.98
N TYR A 22 -6.84 -7.16 3.97
CA TYR A 22 -8.26 -7.38 3.65
C TYR A 22 -8.53 -7.60 2.16
N GLU A 23 -7.79 -6.94 1.28
CA GLU A 23 -8.09 -6.95 -0.16
C GLU A 23 -7.27 -8.00 -0.92
N GLU A 24 -6.16 -8.46 -0.36
CA GLU A 24 -5.23 -9.37 -1.04
C GLU A 24 -5.02 -10.66 -0.24
N VAL A 25 -4.49 -10.56 0.98
CA VAL A 25 -4.02 -11.74 1.71
C VAL A 25 -5.18 -12.62 2.22
N TYR A 26 -6.17 -12.03 2.88
CA TYR A 26 -7.28 -12.79 3.48
C TYR A 26 -8.21 -13.39 2.44
N ILE A 27 -8.42 -12.71 1.31
CA ILE A 27 -9.28 -13.21 0.23
C ILE A 27 -8.62 -14.39 -0.49
N LYS A 28 -7.31 -14.34 -0.71
CA LYS A 28 -6.61 -15.34 -1.53
C LYS A 28 -6.10 -16.54 -0.76
N ASN A 29 -6.03 -16.45 0.58
CA ASN A 29 -5.66 -17.55 1.47
C ASN A 29 -4.45 -18.36 0.94
N TYR A 30 -3.34 -17.66 0.68
CA TYR A 30 -2.15 -18.26 0.08
C TYR A 30 -1.63 -19.46 0.87
N GLN A 31 -1.45 -20.59 0.18
CA GLN A 31 -0.90 -21.81 0.76
C GLN A 31 0.61 -21.93 0.55
N VAL A 32 1.14 -21.24 -0.47
CA VAL A 32 2.55 -21.31 -0.87
C VAL A 32 3.14 -19.90 -0.91
N TYR A 33 4.35 -19.77 -0.37
CA TYR A 33 5.07 -18.49 -0.33
C TYR A 33 5.26 -17.86 -1.71
N LYS A 34 5.55 -18.68 -2.74
CA LYS A 34 5.75 -18.21 -4.11
C LYS A 34 4.53 -17.44 -4.62
N ASP A 35 3.34 -18.02 -4.44
CA ASP A 35 2.08 -17.42 -4.87
C ASP A 35 1.80 -16.13 -4.10
N ALA A 36 2.05 -16.13 -2.79
CA ALA A 36 1.90 -14.93 -1.96
C ALA A 36 2.82 -13.80 -2.45
N ARG A 37 4.06 -14.12 -2.80
CA ARG A 37 5.03 -13.15 -3.30
C ARG A 37 4.61 -12.57 -4.65
N GLU A 38 4.18 -13.40 -5.59
CA GLU A 38 3.73 -12.94 -6.92
C GLU A 38 2.43 -12.13 -6.83
N GLY A 39 1.51 -12.56 -5.97
CA GLY A 39 0.28 -11.85 -5.67
C GLY A 39 0.49 -10.49 -5.04
N LEU A 40 1.28 -10.43 -3.96
CA LEU A 40 1.65 -9.17 -3.31
C LEU A 40 2.37 -8.22 -4.28
N ARG A 41 3.30 -8.73 -5.11
CA ARG A 41 3.94 -7.92 -6.15
C ARG A 41 2.91 -7.28 -7.08
N SER A 42 1.94 -8.07 -7.54
CA SER A 42 0.87 -7.60 -8.43
C SER A 42 -0.03 -6.58 -7.73
N TYR A 43 -0.39 -6.84 -6.47
CA TYR A 43 -1.18 -5.92 -5.66
C TYR A 43 -0.48 -4.58 -5.46
N PHE A 44 0.81 -4.57 -5.09
CA PHE A 44 1.55 -3.32 -4.90
C PHE A 44 1.76 -2.55 -6.21
N LEU A 45 1.93 -3.23 -7.35
CA LEU A 45 1.96 -2.57 -8.65
C LEU A 45 0.64 -1.86 -8.93
N PHE A 46 -0.50 -2.51 -8.67
CA PHE A 46 -1.83 -1.89 -8.78
C PHE A 46 -2.01 -0.73 -7.78
N TYR A 47 -1.75 -0.96 -6.50
CA TYR A 47 -1.93 0.03 -5.43
C TYR A 47 -1.14 1.30 -5.71
N ASN A 48 0.11 1.18 -6.13
CA ASN A 48 0.98 2.34 -6.33
C ASN A 48 0.70 3.11 -7.63
N ASN A 49 0.26 2.43 -8.70
CA ASN A 49 0.19 3.02 -10.04
C ASN A 49 -1.23 3.25 -10.57
N ARG A 50 -2.25 2.62 -9.98
CA ARG A 50 -3.62 2.62 -10.53
C ARG A 50 -4.69 2.94 -9.51
N ARG A 51 -4.44 2.72 -8.22
CA ARG A 51 -5.41 3.01 -7.17
C ARG A 51 -5.42 4.50 -6.86
N TYR A 52 -6.58 5.13 -7.06
CA TYR A 52 -6.79 6.48 -6.57
C TYR A 52 -7.11 6.48 -5.08
N HIS A 53 -6.55 7.45 -4.36
CA HIS A 53 -6.79 7.62 -2.93
C HIS A 53 -7.45 8.97 -2.69
N GLN A 54 -8.64 8.97 -2.06
CA GLN A 54 -9.35 10.21 -1.71
C GLN A 54 -8.49 11.14 -0.83
N SER A 55 -7.71 10.58 0.10
CA SER A 55 -6.78 11.34 0.94
C SER A 55 -5.60 11.94 0.16
N LEU A 56 -5.40 11.54 -1.10
CA LEU A 56 -4.37 12.04 -2.01
C LEU A 56 -4.98 12.87 -3.14
N GLU A 57 -6.18 13.44 -2.92
CA GLU A 57 -6.92 14.21 -3.94
C GLU A 57 -7.19 13.40 -5.22
N TYR A 58 -7.53 12.11 -5.03
CA TYR A 58 -7.72 11.16 -6.13
C TYR A 58 -6.49 11.04 -7.05
N ARG A 59 -5.29 11.09 -6.47
CA ARG A 59 -4.04 10.70 -7.12
C ARG A 59 -3.58 9.33 -6.63
N THR A 60 -2.74 8.71 -7.44
CA THR A 60 -2.02 7.47 -7.11
C THR A 60 -0.79 7.77 -6.25
N PRO A 61 -0.30 6.80 -5.45
CA PRO A 61 0.91 6.98 -4.66
C PRO A 61 2.13 7.40 -5.49
N VAL A 62 2.27 6.87 -6.71
CA VAL A 62 3.36 7.23 -7.63
C VAL A 62 3.27 8.69 -8.07
N GLU A 63 2.07 9.20 -8.42
CA GLU A 63 1.88 10.60 -8.79
C GLU A 63 2.20 11.57 -7.64
N VAL A 64 1.90 11.18 -6.41
CA VAL A 64 2.22 11.99 -5.22
C VAL A 64 3.73 11.98 -4.94
N HIS A 65 4.37 10.81 -5.07
CA HIS A 65 5.79 10.66 -4.72
C HIS A 65 6.74 11.29 -5.74
N TYR A 66 6.48 11.10 -7.03
CA TYR A 66 7.36 11.58 -8.10
C TYR A 66 6.89 12.90 -8.74
N GLY A 67 5.73 13.42 -8.33
CA GLY A 67 5.06 14.50 -9.04
C GLY A 67 4.42 14.01 -10.35
N ARG A 68 3.46 14.78 -10.87
CA ARG A 68 2.85 14.49 -12.17
C ARG A 68 3.92 14.68 -13.25
N LYS A 69 4.34 13.62 -13.94
CA LYS A 69 4.95 13.80 -15.25
C LYS A 69 3.86 14.39 -16.14
N LEU A 70 4.08 15.63 -16.58
CA LEU A 70 3.29 16.29 -17.61
C LEU A 70 3.22 15.41 -18.86
#